data_AF-A0A366DC58-F1
#
_entry.id   AF-A0A366DC58-F1
#
_cell.length_a   1.000
_cell.length_b   1.000
_cell.length_c   1.000
_cell.angle_alpha   90.00
_cell.angle_beta   90.00
_cell.angle_gamma   90.00
#
_symmetry.space_group_name_H-M   'P 1'
#
loop_
_entity.id
_entity.type
_entity.pdbx_description
1 polymer ?
#
loop_
_entity_poly.entity_id
_entity_poly.type
_entity_poly.pdbx_seq_one_letter_code
_entity_poly.pdbx_strand_id
1 'polypeptide(L)' 'MSILAVLDQVSCANTAWATRTPRHAHHAMQVHLDCTVGECPAKTHAWRMLVRLGHIRPDSGRPRS' A
#
# COMPACT_ATOMS: atom_id res chain seq x y z
N MET A 1 17.91 -0.86 13.22
CA MET A 1 17.23 -1.22 11.95
C MET A 1 18.30 -1.45 10.90
N SER A 2 18.26 -2.55 10.14
CA SER A 2 19.24 -2.82 9.08
C SER A 2 18.86 -2.07 7.79
N ILE A 3 19.85 -1.56 7.07
CA ILE A 3 19.65 -0.85 5.79
C ILE A 3 18.87 -1.73 4.79
N LEU A 4 19.17 -3.03 4.76
CA LEU A 4 18.47 -3.98 3.87
C LEU A 4 16.96 -4.03 4.14
N ALA A 5 16.54 -3.90 5.40
CA ALA A 5 15.11 -3.91 5.76
C ALA A 5 14.38 -2.62 5.34
N VAL A 6 15.11 -1.50 5.23
CA VAL A 6 14.54 -0.23 4.75
C VAL A 6 14.41 -0.26 3.23
N LEU A 7 15.43 -0.75 2.53
CA LEU A 7 15.42 -0.92 1.07
C LEU A 7 14.24 -1.81 0.62
N ASP A 8 13.95 -2.84 1.40
CA ASP A 8 12.83 -3.74 1.16
C ASP A 8 11.47 -3.02 1.20
N GLN A 9 11.30 -2.04 2.09
CA GLN A 9 10.05 -1.30 2.26
C GLN A 9 9.85 -0.21 1.20
N VAL A 10 10.93 0.40 0.71
CA VAL A 10 10.82 1.41 -0.35
C VAL A 10 10.61 0.80 -1.73
N SER A 11 10.86 -0.51 -1.90
CA SER A 11 10.64 -1.19 -3.18
C SER A 11 9.16 -1.32 -3.52
N CYS A 12 8.77 -0.84 -4.71
CA CYS A 12 7.42 -1.05 -5.24
C CYS A 12 7.10 -2.53 -5.49
N ALA A 13 8.12 -3.35 -5.73
CA ALA A 13 7.95 -4.75 -6.11
C ALA A 13 7.68 -5.67 -4.92
N ASN A 14 8.12 -5.31 -3.71
CA ASN A 14 7.87 -6.16 -2.56
C ASN A 14 6.47 -5.90 -1.98
N THR A 15 5.55 -6.79 -2.31
CA THR A 15 4.17 -6.78 -1.79
C THR A 15 4.03 -7.52 -0.45
N ALA A 16 4.96 -8.41 -0.12
CA ALA A 16 4.87 -9.31 1.03
C ALA A 16 4.95 -8.55 2.36
N TRP A 17 5.80 -7.53 2.46
CA TRP A 17 5.85 -6.69 3.66
C TRP A 17 4.58 -5.82 3.75
N ALA A 18 4.12 -5.27 2.62
CA ALA A 18 3.01 -4.33 2.54
C ALA A 18 1.67 -4.95 2.99
N THR A 19 1.53 -6.27 2.93
CA THR A 19 0.31 -6.98 3.38
C THR A 19 0.51 -7.84 4.63
N ARG A 20 1.65 -7.73 5.31
CA ARG A 20 1.95 -8.61 6.45
C ARG A 20 0.99 -8.41 7.62
N THR A 21 0.63 -7.16 7.92
CA THR A 21 -0.38 -6.80 8.93
C THR A 21 -1.10 -5.52 8.51
N PRO A 22 -2.28 -5.20 9.09
CA PRO A 22 -2.97 -3.94 8.79
C PRO A 22 -2.08 -2.71 9.03
N ARG A 23 -1.26 -2.73 10.09
CA ARG A 23 -0.27 -1.69 10.38
C ARG A 23 0.76 -1.54 9.26
N HIS A 24 1.28 -2.64 8.73
CA HIS A 24 2.22 -2.57 7.59
C HIS A 24 1.53 -2.07 6.33
N ALA A 25 0.26 -2.41 6.10
CA ALA A 25 -0.49 -1.88 4.97
C ALA A 25 -0.68 -0.37 5.08
N HIS A 26 -1.03 0.16 6.27
CA HIS A 26 -1.04 1.61 6.49
C HIS A 26 0.34 2.24 6.26
N HIS A 27 1.41 1.61 6.77
CA HIS A 27 2.76 2.11 6.56
C HIS A 27 3.17 2.09 5.08
N ALA A 28 2.77 1.07 4.31
CA ALA A 28 3.00 1.02 2.87
C ALA A 28 2.29 2.13 2.11
N MET A 29 1.08 2.50 2.51
CA MET A 29 0.39 3.66 1.92
C MET A 29 1.15 4.98 2.15
N GLN A 30 1.89 5.09 3.26
CA GLN A 30 2.71 6.27 3.59
C GLN A 30 4.06 6.25 2.88
N VAL A 31 4.78 5.12 2.89
CA VAL A 31 6.07 4.98 2.21
C VAL A 31 5.92 5.20 0.70
N HIS A 32 4.82 4.71 0.13
CA HIS A 32 4.52 4.82 -1.30
C HIS A 32 3.55 5.98 -1.57
N LEU A 33 3.68 7.11 -0.86
CA LEU A 33 2.75 8.24 -0.98
C LEU A 33 2.65 8.73 -2.43
N ASP A 34 3.80 8.86 -3.12
CA ASP A 34 3.91 9.35 -4.50
C ASP A 34 3.55 8.32 -5.58
N CYS A 35 3.33 7.06 -5.19
CA CYS A 35 2.93 6.01 -6.12
C CYS A 35 1.41 6.02 -6.40
N THR A 36 0.99 5.48 -7.55
CA THR A 36 -0.44 5.31 -7.88
C THR A 36 -0.96 3.92 -7.48
N VAL A 37 -2.17 3.86 -6.92
CA VAL A 37 -2.89 2.59 -6.72
C VAL A 37 -3.32 2.05 -8.08
N GLY A 38 -2.99 0.80 -8.39
CA GLY A 38 -3.16 0.18 -9.71
C GLY A 38 -1.86 0.07 -10.50
N GLU A 39 -0.87 0.93 -10.22
CA GLU A 39 0.44 0.94 -10.90
C GLU A 39 1.55 0.40 -10.00
N CYS A 40 1.62 0.86 -8.74
CA CYS A 40 2.58 0.34 -7.76
C CYS A 40 2.06 -0.95 -7.11
N PRO A 41 2.74 -2.10 -7.25
CA PRO A 41 2.28 -3.37 -6.68
C PRO A 41 2.14 -3.31 -5.15
N ALA A 42 3.16 -2.80 -4.43
CA ALA A 42 3.15 -2.70 -2.97
C ALA A 42 1.96 -1.86 -2.46
N LYS A 43 1.78 -0.64 -3.01
CA LYS A 43 0.66 0.25 -2.65
C LYS A 43 -0.69 -0.38 -2.98
N THR A 44 -0.80 -1.03 -4.14
CA THR A 44 -2.05 -1.68 -4.58
C THR A 44 -2.45 -2.82 -3.65
N HIS A 45 -1.49 -3.66 -3.26
CA HIS A 45 -1.75 -4.78 -2.36
C HIS A 45 -2.12 -4.31 -0.95
N ALA A 46 -1.41 -3.29 -0.43
CA ALA A 46 -1.77 -2.65 0.84
C ALA A 46 -3.18 -2.06 0.80
N TRP A 47 -3.49 -1.27 -0.25
CA TRP A 47 -4.81 -0.68 -0.44
C TRP A 47 -5.91 -1.75 -0.48
N ARG A 48 -5.73 -2.82 -1.26
CA ARG A 48 -6.69 -3.93 -1.34
C ARG A 48 -6.92 -4.62 0.01
N MET A 49 -5.85 -4.81 0.79
CA MET A 49 -5.96 -5.36 2.14
C MET A 49 -6.79 -4.45 3.04
N LEU A 50 -6.50 -3.15 3.05
CA LEU A 50 -7.22 -2.17 3.88
C LEU A 50 -8.69 -2.02 3.45
N VAL A 51 -8.99 -2.11 2.16
CA VAL A 51 -10.38 -2.16 1.65
C VAL A 51 -11.09 -3.41 2.14
N ARG A 52 -10.46 -4.58 2.03
CA ARG A 52 -11.05 -5.85 2.50
C ARG A 52 -11.34 -5.83 3.99
N LEU A 53 -10.49 -5.18 4.78
CA LEU A 53 -10.68 -5.01 6.22
C LEU A 53 -11.65 -3.89 6.60
N GLY A 54 -12.16 -3.13 5.62
CA GLY A 54 -13.08 -2.01 5.86
C GLY A 54 -12.43 -0.72 6.36
N HIS A 55 -11.08 -0.63 6.37
CA HIS A 55 -10.34 0.57 6.77
C HIS A 55 -10.30 1.65 5.69
N ILE A 56 -10.41 1.26 4.42
CA ILE A 56 -10.57 2.18 3.29
C ILE A 56 -11.90 1.86 2.62
N ARG A 57 -12.72 2.88 2.41
CA ARG A 57 -13.87 2.77 1.50
C ARG A 57 -13.48 3.38 0.16
N PRO A 58 -13.45 2.59 -0.93
CA PRO A 58 -13.26 3.14 -2.26
C PRO A 58 -14.31 4.20 -2.52
N ASP A 59 -13.90 5.37 -3.02
CA ASP A 59 -14.85 6.38 -3.49
C ASP A 59 -15.44 5.88 -4.82
N SER A 60 -16.51 5.11 -4.73
CA SER A 60 -17.25 4.58 -5.88
C SER A 60 -18.16 5.64 -6.54
N GLY A 61 -18.14 6.90 -6.06
CA GLY A 61 -19.12 7.92 -6.43
C GLY A 61 -18.56 9.15 -7.13
N ARG A 62 -17.23 9.38 -7.16
CA ARG A 62 -16.68 10.54 -7.87
C ARG A 62 -16.51 10.25 -9.37
N PRO A 63 -17.32 10.85 -10.27
CA PRO A 63 -17.04 10.80 -11.70
C PRO A 63 -15.66 11.41 -11.96
N ARG A 64 -14.87 10.74 -12.80
CA ARG A 64 -13.62 11.27 -13.32
C ARG A 64 -13.98 12.39 -14.30
N SER A 65 -13.97 13.63 -13.82
CA SER A 65 -14.12 14.84 -14.65
C SER A 65 -12.85 15.11 -15.43
#